data_AF-A0A554J0L6-F1
#
_entry.id   AF-A0A554J0L6-F1
#
_cell.length_a   1.000
_cell.length_b   1.000
_cell.length_c   1.000
_cell.angle_alpha   90.00
_cell.angle_beta   90.00
_cell.angle_gamma   90.00
#
_symmetry.space_group_name_H-M   'P 1'
#
loop_
_entity.id
_entity.type
_entity.pdbx_description
1 polymer ?
#
loop_
_entity_poly.entity_id
_entity_poly.type
_entity_poly.pdbx_seq_one_letter_code
_entity_poly.pdbx_strand_id
1 'polypeptide(L)'
;MILKKTFYYGVFEYPVGSGNWYTGQHTPIIPKELYDRAQEQLVRSEINKQNDKEFAFTKLITCGLCGSGITACEKFKYQQNGNTHRYVYYGCTKSKNPECKGGYIKEETIIEQITQILDTLDINELGIKQKFKDEIGRYNKFRKIALGNCELRNRKRSKKV
;
A
#
# COMPACT_ATOMS: atom_id res chain seq x y z
N MET A 1 -20.57 13.92 -5.30
CA MET A 1 -21.18 12.58 -5.27
C MET A 1 -22.68 12.73 -5.04
N ILE A 2 -23.52 12.24 -5.94
CA ILE A 2 -24.97 12.48 -5.91
C ILE A 2 -25.64 11.82 -4.68
N LEU A 3 -25.23 10.61 -4.34
CA LEU A 3 -25.78 9.82 -3.23
C LEU A 3 -25.51 10.41 -1.85
N LYS A 4 -24.52 11.31 -1.70
CA LYS A 4 -24.19 11.96 -0.41
C LYS A 4 -25.03 13.23 -0.13
N LYS A 5 -25.94 13.60 -1.04
CA LYS A 5 -26.77 14.80 -0.86
C LYS A 5 -28.01 14.46 -0.01
N THR A 6 -28.22 15.20 1.07
CA THR A 6 -29.39 15.06 1.95
C THR A 6 -30.70 15.55 1.31
N PHE A 7 -30.60 16.34 0.24
CA PHE A 7 -31.74 16.93 -0.47
C PHE A 7 -32.80 15.90 -0.90
N TYR A 8 -32.40 14.66 -1.19
CA TYR A 8 -33.29 13.60 -1.68
C TYR A 8 -34.33 13.12 -0.65
N TYR A 9 -34.07 13.29 0.64
CA TYR A 9 -35.05 13.00 1.70
C TYR A 9 -35.71 14.27 2.27
N GLY A 10 -35.47 15.44 1.65
CA GLY A 10 -36.17 16.69 1.96
C GLY A 10 -35.42 17.66 2.87
N VAL A 11 -34.21 17.35 3.33
CA VAL A 11 -33.44 18.25 4.22
C VAL A 11 -32.16 18.70 3.53
N PHE A 12 -31.82 19.98 3.64
CA PHE A 12 -30.59 20.52 3.07
C PHE A 12 -30.01 21.63 3.94
N GLU A 13 -28.71 21.83 3.78
CA GLU A 13 -27.97 22.89 4.45
C GLU A 13 -27.74 24.05 3.48
N TYR A 14 -28.00 25.29 3.91
CA TYR A 14 -27.72 26.47 3.10
C TYR A 14 -27.41 27.71 3.97
N PRO A 15 -26.31 28.44 3.76
CA PRO A 15 -25.17 28.15 2.88
C PRO A 15 -24.48 26.83 3.25
N VAL A 16 -23.84 26.17 2.29
CA VAL A 16 -23.15 24.88 2.52
C VAL A 16 -22.03 25.09 3.56
N GLY A 17 -22.04 24.31 4.65
CA GLY A 17 -21.08 24.44 5.75
C GLY A 17 -21.42 25.51 6.81
N SER A 18 -22.63 26.06 6.81
CA SER A 18 -23.09 27.06 7.80
C SER A 18 -23.69 26.45 9.08
N GLY A 19 -23.98 25.15 9.08
CA GLY A 19 -24.68 24.47 10.17
C GLY A 19 -26.20 24.72 10.22
N ASN A 20 -26.74 25.56 9.33
CA ASN A 20 -28.16 25.85 9.27
C ASN A 20 -28.90 24.85 8.36
N TRP A 21 -29.78 24.06 8.97
CA TRP A 21 -30.56 23.03 8.29
C TRP A 21 -31.99 23.49 8.00
N TYR A 22 -32.42 23.29 6.76
CA TYR A 22 -33.74 23.67 6.29
C TYR A 22 -34.47 22.44 5.74
N THR A 23 -35.78 22.38 6.00
CA THR A 23 -36.68 21.39 5.41
C THR A 23 -37.28 21.97 4.13
N GLY A 24 -37.04 21.32 3.00
CA GLY A 24 -37.62 21.71 1.72
C GLY A 24 -39.12 21.41 1.66
N GLN A 25 -39.83 22.19 0.84
CA GLN A 25 -41.26 21.99 0.57
C GLN A 25 -41.52 20.94 -0.52
N HIS A 26 -40.48 20.38 -1.13
CA HIS A 26 -40.62 19.37 -2.17
C HIS A 26 -40.93 18.00 -1.59
N THR A 27 -41.64 17.18 -2.36
CA THR A 27 -41.91 15.79 -2.01
C THR A 27 -40.59 15.00 -1.96
N PRO A 28 -40.25 14.35 -0.82
CA PRO A 28 -39.06 13.51 -0.72
C PRO A 28 -39.09 12.38 -1.75
N ILE A 29 -37.96 12.15 -2.42
CA ILE A 29 -37.81 11.09 -3.43
C ILE A 29 -37.46 9.76 -2.73
N ILE A 30 -36.73 9.83 -1.62
CA ILE A 30 -36.23 8.68 -0.86
C ILE A 30 -36.57 8.87 0.63
N PRO A 31 -37.03 7.84 1.35
CA PRO A 31 -37.21 7.92 2.80
C PRO A 31 -35.86 7.99 3.52
N LYS A 32 -35.82 8.72 4.65
CA LYS A 32 -34.59 8.92 5.45
C LYS A 32 -33.89 7.60 5.82
N GLU A 33 -34.66 6.58 6.20
CA GLU A 33 -34.13 5.26 6.56
C GLU A 33 -33.38 4.55 5.43
N LEU A 34 -33.78 4.80 4.17
CA LEU A 34 -33.10 4.22 3.01
C LEU A 34 -31.81 4.99 2.71
N TYR A 35 -31.84 6.32 2.89
CA TYR A 35 -30.66 7.16 2.77
C TYR A 35 -29.58 6.75 3.79
N ASP A 36 -29.95 6.59 5.06
CA ASP A 36 -29.02 6.24 6.14
C ASP A 36 -28.36 4.88 5.89
N ARG A 37 -29.16 3.86 5.51
CA ARG A 37 -28.66 2.53 5.11
C ARG A 37 -27.69 2.61 3.92
N ALA A 38 -27.98 3.46 2.94
CA ALA A 38 -27.09 3.64 1.79
C ALA A 38 -25.77 4.32 2.18
N GLN A 39 -25.79 5.32 3.07
CA GLN A 39 -24.56 5.95 3.58
C GLN A 39 -23.69 4.96 4.34
N GLU A 40 -24.27 4.12 5.20
CA GLU A 40 -23.53 3.09 5.93
C GLU A 40 -22.80 2.13 4.99
N GLN A 41 -23.43 1.73 3.89
CA GLN A 41 -22.80 0.88 2.89
C GLN A 41 -21.69 1.60 2.11
N LEU A 42 -21.88 2.88 1.78
CA LEU A 42 -20.86 3.68 1.11
C LEU A 42 -19.61 3.85 1.98
N VAL A 43 -19.76 4.11 3.29
CA VAL A 43 -18.61 4.19 4.22
C VAL A 43 -17.90 2.84 4.32
N ARG A 44 -18.63 1.71 4.30
CA ARG A 44 -18.02 0.37 4.26
C ARG A 44 -17.27 0.09 2.95
N SER A 45 -17.70 0.65 1.84
CA SER A 45 -16.99 0.47 0.56
C SER A 45 -15.64 1.22 0.49
N GLU A 46 -15.43 2.20 1.37
CA GLU A 46 -14.15 2.88 1.59
C GLU A 46 -13.19 2.08 2.49
N ILE A 47 -13.59 0.91 3.01
CA ILE A 47 -12.68 0.00 3.72
C ILE A 47 -11.62 -0.45 2.72
N ASN A 48 -10.43 0.10 2.93
CA ASN A 48 -9.18 -0.15 2.23
C ASN A 48 -9.16 -1.52 1.56
N LYS A 49 -9.07 -1.53 0.22
CA LYS A 49 -8.57 -2.69 -0.51
C LYS A 49 -7.25 -3.06 0.16
N GLN A 50 -7.30 -4.14 0.92
CA GLN A 50 -6.20 -4.72 1.64
C GLN A 50 -5.21 -5.22 0.58
N ASN A 51 -4.38 -4.31 0.09
CA ASN A 51 -3.29 -4.60 -0.82
C ASN A 51 -2.12 -5.07 0.03
N ASP A 52 -2.25 -6.22 0.70
CA ASP A 52 -1.18 -6.81 1.53
C ASP A 52 0.04 -7.28 0.70
N LYS A 53 0.08 -6.96 -0.59
CA LYS A 53 1.16 -7.34 -1.48
C LYS A 53 2.22 -6.24 -1.48
N GLU A 54 3.19 -6.41 -0.60
CA GLU A 54 4.41 -5.62 -0.64
C GLU A 54 5.37 -6.19 -1.70
N PHE A 55 5.80 -5.34 -2.61
CA PHE A 55 6.76 -5.68 -3.66
C PHE A 55 8.07 -4.94 -3.39
N ALA A 56 9.19 -5.67 -3.38
CA ALA A 56 10.49 -5.16 -2.94
C ALA A 56 10.95 -3.89 -3.69
N PHE A 57 10.67 -3.80 -5.00
CA PHE A 57 11.18 -2.71 -5.85
C PHE A 57 10.15 -1.61 -6.15
N THR A 58 8.93 -1.75 -5.65
CA THR A 58 7.89 -0.74 -5.93
C THR A 58 8.23 0.55 -5.16
N LYS A 59 8.14 1.71 -5.83
CA LYS A 59 8.57 3.05 -5.38
C LYS A 59 10.07 3.34 -5.37
N LEU A 60 10.94 2.33 -5.50
CA LEU A 60 12.38 2.54 -5.61
C LEU A 60 12.82 2.82 -7.05
N ILE A 61 12.10 2.26 -8.02
CA ILE A 61 12.45 2.34 -9.44
C ILE A 61 11.41 3.17 -10.21
N THR A 62 11.91 4.04 -11.09
CA THR A 62 11.10 4.85 -12.00
C THR A 62 11.43 4.53 -13.45
N CYS A 63 10.45 4.65 -14.35
CA CYS A 63 10.67 4.46 -15.78
C CYS A 63 11.59 5.56 -16.33
N GLY A 64 12.71 5.19 -16.95
CA GLY A 64 13.65 6.16 -17.53
C GLY A 64 13.10 6.96 -18.72
N LEU A 65 12.08 6.46 -19.42
CA LEU A 65 11.51 7.13 -20.60
C LEU A 65 10.53 8.25 -20.23
N CYS A 66 9.62 7.99 -19.28
CA CYS A 66 8.55 8.93 -18.94
C CYS A 66 8.59 9.42 -17.49
N GLY A 67 9.52 8.92 -16.67
CA GLY A 67 9.61 9.26 -15.24
C GLY A 67 8.40 8.84 -14.41
N SER A 68 7.56 7.94 -14.91
CA SER A 68 6.43 7.37 -14.16
C SER A 68 6.92 6.30 -13.18
N GLY A 69 6.17 6.09 -12.09
CA GLY A 69 6.45 4.99 -11.17
C GLY A 69 6.26 3.63 -11.84
N ILE A 70 7.07 2.66 -11.42
CA ILE A 70 6.93 1.26 -11.81
C ILE A 70 6.05 0.54 -10.79
N THR A 71 5.19 -0.36 -11.27
CA THR A 71 4.31 -1.19 -10.45
C THR A 71 4.54 -2.66 -10.78
N ALA A 72 4.34 -3.53 -9.78
CA ALA A 72 4.48 -4.97 -9.95
C ALA A 72 3.12 -5.68 -10.00
N CYS A 73 3.07 -6.76 -10.78
CA CYS A 73 1.94 -7.65 -10.93
C CYS A 73 2.39 -9.11 -10.77
N GLU A 74 1.72 -9.87 -9.92
CA GLU A 74 1.94 -11.31 -9.80
C GLU A 74 1.04 -12.08 -10.77
N LYS A 75 1.60 -13.12 -11.38
CA LYS A 75 0.89 -14.07 -12.24
C LYS A 75 1.23 -15.48 -11.77
N PHE A 76 0.20 -16.25 -11.43
CA PHE A 76 0.33 -17.66 -11.09
C PHE A 76 0.00 -18.49 -12.34
N LYS A 77 0.88 -19.44 -12.69
CA LYS A 77 0.63 -20.41 -13.74
C LYS A 77 0.50 -21.79 -13.12
N TYR A 78 -0.65 -22.42 -13.35
CA TYR A 78 -0.94 -23.78 -12.94
C TYR A 78 -0.63 -24.72 -14.10
N GLN A 79 0.31 -25.64 -13.89
CA GLN A 79 0.63 -26.67 -14.87
C GLN A 79 -0.30 -27.87 -14.72
N GLN A 80 -0.50 -28.62 -15.80
CA GLN A 80 -1.28 -29.86 -15.79
C GLN A 80 -0.69 -30.92 -14.84
N ASN A 81 0.61 -30.84 -14.56
CA ASN A 81 1.33 -31.69 -13.61
C ASN A 81 1.09 -31.31 -12.13
N GLY A 82 0.18 -30.36 -11.85
CA GLY A 82 -0.15 -29.89 -10.49
C GLY A 82 0.81 -28.85 -9.91
N ASN A 83 1.90 -28.51 -10.61
CA ASN A 83 2.85 -27.49 -10.15
C ASN A 83 2.31 -26.06 -10.38
N THR A 84 2.49 -25.19 -9.38
CA THR A 84 2.12 -23.77 -9.45
C THR A 84 3.36 -22.90 -9.44
N HIS A 85 3.58 -22.16 -10.52
CA HIS A 85 4.69 -21.21 -10.63
C HIS A 85 4.22 -19.78 -10.45
N ARG A 86 4.88 -19.04 -9.56
CA ARG A 86 4.66 -17.61 -9.31
C ARG A 86 5.65 -16.79 -10.14
N TYR A 87 5.13 -15.88 -10.97
CA TYR A 87 5.92 -14.92 -11.74
C TYR A 87 5.55 -13.50 -11.32
N VAL A 88 6.56 -12.70 -11.00
CA VAL A 88 6.39 -11.27 -10.70
C VAL A 88 6.93 -10.45 -11.86
N TYR A 89 6.09 -9.56 -12.38
CA TYR A 89 6.45 -8.67 -13.46
C TYR A 89 6.36 -7.23 -13.00
N TYR A 90 7.37 -6.43 -13.32
CA TYR A 90 7.41 -5.00 -13.09
C TYR A 90 7.18 -4.26 -14.40
N GLY A 91 6.31 -3.25 -14.39
CA GLY A 91 5.96 -2.48 -15.58
C GLY A 91 5.68 -1.00 -15.27
N CYS A 92 5.85 -0.18 -16.29
CA CYS A 92 5.56 1.25 -16.21
C CYS A 92 4.05 1.49 -16.08
N THR A 93 3.64 2.31 -15.11
CA THR A 93 2.23 2.72 -14.93
C THR A 93 1.69 3.61 -16.04
N LYS A 94 2.59 4.19 -16.86
CA LYS A 94 2.26 5.14 -17.93
C LYS A 94 1.47 6.36 -17.44
N SER A 95 1.59 6.69 -16.14
CA SER A 95 0.84 7.77 -15.51
C SER A 95 1.17 9.15 -16.08
N LYS A 96 2.44 9.42 -16.43
CA LYS A 96 2.87 10.70 -17.00
C LYS A 96 2.77 10.75 -18.53
N ASN A 97 2.97 9.62 -19.21
CA ASN A 97 2.86 9.52 -20.65
C ASN A 97 2.15 8.22 -21.06
N PRO A 98 0.91 8.29 -21.58
CA PRO A 98 0.14 7.12 -22.03
C PRO A 98 0.81 6.34 -23.16
N GLU A 99 1.56 7.03 -24.03
CA GLU A 99 2.24 6.44 -25.19
C GLU A 99 3.65 5.91 -24.86
N CYS A 100 3.96 5.76 -23.57
CA CYS A 100 5.24 5.21 -23.16
C CYS A 100 5.39 3.75 -23.66
N LYS A 101 6.47 3.51 -24.41
CA LYS A 101 6.89 2.18 -24.90
C LYS A 101 7.50 1.28 -23.82
N GLY A 102 7.47 1.73 -22.55
CA GLY A 102 7.96 0.95 -21.41
C GLY A 102 7.20 -0.37 -21.29
N GLY A 103 7.93 -1.47 -21.39
CA GLY A 103 7.39 -2.83 -21.30
C GLY A 103 7.32 -3.38 -19.87
N TYR A 104 7.12 -4.69 -19.79
CA TYR A 104 7.17 -5.46 -18.55
C TYR A 104 8.44 -6.28 -18.49
N ILE A 105 9.09 -6.30 -17.33
CA ILE A 105 10.32 -7.05 -17.06
C ILE A 105 10.04 -8.00 -15.89
N LYS A 106 10.67 -9.19 -15.90
CA LYS A 106 10.55 -10.13 -14.77
C LYS A 106 11.39 -9.66 -13.59
N GLU A 107 10.98 -10.04 -12.39
CA GLU A 107 11.73 -9.75 -11.16
C GLU A 107 13.17 -10.28 -11.19
N GLU A 108 13.36 -11.50 -11.69
CA GLU A 108 14.66 -12.17 -11.82
C GLU A 108 15.68 -11.30 -12.58
N THR A 109 15.26 -10.73 -13.71
CA THR A 109 16.12 -9.90 -14.57
C THR A 109 16.49 -8.58 -13.91
N ILE A 110 15.59 -8.02 -13.11
CA ILE A 110 15.85 -6.79 -12.35
C ILE A 110 16.87 -7.06 -11.24
N ILE A 111 16.76 -8.19 -10.55
CA ILE A 111 17.69 -8.60 -9.50
C ILE A 111 19.10 -8.77 -10.08
N GLU A 112 19.23 -9.43 -11.23
CA GLU A 112 20.50 -9.58 -11.94
C GLU A 112 21.13 -8.23 -12.28
N GLN A 113 20.35 -7.30 -12.85
CA GLN A 113 20.81 -5.95 -13.18
C GLN A 113 21.27 -5.16 -11.95
N ILE A 114 20.51 -5.24 -10.85
CA ILE A 114 20.87 -4.56 -9.59
C ILE A 114 22.16 -5.17 -9.00
N THR A 115 22.31 -6.49 -9.07
CA THR A 115 23.49 -7.18 -8.55
C THR A 115 24.74 -6.75 -9.31
N GLN A 116 24.67 -6.68 -10.63
CA GLN A 116 25.78 -6.18 -11.46
C GLN A 116 26.18 -4.74 -11.10
N ILE A 117 25.21 -3.86 -10.86
CA ILE A 117 25.51 -2.49 -10.42
C ILE A 117 26.17 -2.49 -9.04
N LEU A 118 25.68 -3.30 -8.11
CA LEU A 118 26.26 -3.42 -6.77
C LEU A 118 27.69 -3.97 -6.79
N ASP A 119 27.99 -4.93 -7.67
CA ASP A 119 29.34 -5.48 -7.84
C ASP A 119 30.33 -4.44 -8.36
N THR A 120 29.86 -3.51 -9.21
CA THR A 120 30.72 -2.41 -9.70
C THR A 120 30.96 -1.32 -8.65
N LEU A 121 30.13 -1.25 -7.61
CA LEU A 121 30.26 -0.27 -6.54
C LEU A 121 31.17 -0.83 -5.46
N ASP A 122 32.42 -0.40 -5.42
CA ASP A 122 33.34 -0.80 -4.35
C ASP A 122 32.93 -0.13 -3.03
N ILE A 123 32.21 -0.88 -2.20
CA ILE A 123 31.68 -0.44 -0.90
C ILE A 123 32.81 0.01 0.06
N ASN A 124 34.06 -0.33 -0.24
CA ASN A 124 35.22 0.09 0.54
C ASN A 124 35.53 1.58 0.42
N GLU A 125 35.23 2.23 -0.71
CA GLU A 125 35.60 3.63 -0.96
C GLU A 125 34.57 4.64 -0.44
N LEU A 126 33.30 4.23 -0.32
CA LEU A 126 32.18 5.17 -0.09
C LEU A 126 31.90 5.51 1.38
N GLY A 127 32.72 5.05 2.35
CA GLY A 127 32.49 5.30 3.79
C GLY A 127 31.19 4.68 4.34
N ILE A 128 30.46 3.91 3.51
CA ILE A 128 29.18 3.29 3.83
C ILE A 128 29.35 2.25 4.94
N LYS A 129 30.51 1.57 5.01
CA LYS A 129 30.81 0.60 6.08
C LYS A 129 30.61 1.16 7.50
N GLN A 130 30.98 2.42 7.74
CA GLN A 130 30.78 3.06 9.04
C GLN A 130 29.28 3.23 9.32
N LYS A 131 28.55 3.85 8.38
CA LYS A 131 27.10 4.10 8.48
C LYS A 131 26.30 2.81 8.63
N PHE A 132 26.70 1.75 7.93
CA PHE A 132 26.06 0.44 7.97
C PHE A 132 26.28 -0.24 9.32
N LYS A 133 27.50 -0.16 9.88
CA LYS A 133 27.79 -0.65 11.23
C LYS A 133 26.97 0.09 12.30
N ASP A 134 26.82 1.40 12.14
CA ASP A 134 26.03 2.23 13.07
C ASP A 134 24.54 1.88 13.01
N GLU A 135 23.98 1.71 11.80
CA GLU A 135 22.59 1.27 11.58
C GLU A 135 22.34 -0.14 12.13
N ILE A 136 23.23 -1.10 11.86
CA ILE A 136 23.16 -2.45 12.43
C ILE A 136 23.21 -2.41 13.95
N GLY A 137 24.08 -1.58 14.53
CA GLY A 137 24.17 -1.38 15.98
C GLY A 137 22.86 -0.85 16.58
N ARG A 138 22.24 0.14 15.94
CA ARG A 138 20.93 0.68 16.33
C ARG A 138 19.83 -0.36 16.23
N TYR A 139 19.77 -1.09 15.11
CA TYR A 139 18.78 -2.14 14.89
C TYR A 139 18.92 -3.26 15.94
N ASN A 140 20.14 -3.70 16.23
CA ASN A 140 20.38 -4.73 17.25
C ASN A 140 20.03 -4.25 18.66
N LYS A 141 20.32 -2.98 18.99
CA LYS A 141 19.91 -2.37 20.26
C LYS A 141 18.38 -2.29 20.37
N PHE A 142 17.71 -1.86 19.29
CA PHE A 142 16.26 -1.80 19.20
C PHE A 142 15.63 -3.19 19.32
N ARG A 143 16.15 -4.18 18.61
CA ARG A 143 15.73 -5.59 18.69
C ARG A 143 15.89 -6.15 20.10
N LYS A 144 16.99 -5.85 20.79
CA LYS A 144 17.24 -6.29 22.18
C LYS A 144 16.28 -5.64 23.17
N ILE A 145 15.89 -4.39 22.94
CA ILE A 145 14.88 -3.68 23.75
C ILE A 145 13.48 -4.25 23.48
N ALA A 146 13.12 -4.45 22.21
CA ALA A 146 11.81 -4.96 21.81
C ALA A 146 11.59 -6.42 22.24
N LEU A 147 12.59 -7.28 22.09
CA LEU A 147 12.49 -8.70 22.48
C LEU A 147 12.84 -8.96 23.95
N GLY A 148 13.70 -8.13 24.56
CA GLY A 148 14.18 -8.31 25.94
C GLY A 148 13.10 -8.21 27.02
N ASN A 149 11.96 -7.56 26.72
CA ASN A 149 10.82 -7.50 27.64
C ASN A 149 9.86 -8.71 27.52
N CYS A 150 10.00 -9.57 26.52
CA CYS A 150 9.18 -10.79 26.40
C CYS A 150 9.76 -11.98 27.18
N GLU A 151 11.08 -12.12 27.27
CA GLU A 151 11.70 -13.27 27.96
C GLU A 151 11.59 -13.20 29.49
N LEU A 152 11.61 -11.99 30.07
CA LEU A 152 11.46 -11.80 31.52
C LEU A 152 10.02 -12.06 32.01
N ARG A 153 9.03 -11.97 31.11
CA ARG A 153 7.62 -12.28 31.41
C ARG A 153 7.36 -13.79 31.42
N ASN A 154 8.02 -14.54 30.54
CA ASN A 154 7.86 -15.98 30.44
C ASN A 154 8.62 -16.76 31.53
N ARG A 155 9.77 -16.27 32.02
CA ARG A 155 10.48 -16.88 33.17
C ARG A 155 9.81 -16.68 34.54
N LYS A 156 8.99 -15.64 34.70
CA LYS A 156 8.23 -15.41 35.95
C LYS A 156 6.96 -16.27 36.05
N ARG A 157 6.45 -16.80 34.94
CA ARG A 157 5.32 -17.76 34.92
C ARG A 157 5.74 -19.19 35.25
N SER A 158 6.96 -19.59 34.91
CA SER A 158 7.48 -20.95 35.16
C SER A 158 8.12 -21.17 36.53
N LYS A 159 8.30 -20.11 37.35
CA LYS A 159 8.79 -20.20 38.75
C LYS A 159 7.67 -20.02 39.80
N LYS A 160 6.41 -20.11 39.38
CA LYS A 160 5.22 -19.94 40.23
C LYS A 160 4.32 -21.18 40.18
N VAL A 161 4.94 -22.36 40.16
CA VAL A 161 4.38 -23.68 40.46
C VAL A 161 5.33 -24.34 41.44
#